data_AF-R6R8B3-F1
#
_entry.id   AF-R6R8B3-F1
#
_cell.length_a   1.000
_cell.length_b   1.000
_cell.length_c   1.000
_cell.angle_alpha   90.00
_cell.angle_beta   90.00
_cell.angle_gamma   90.00
#
_symmetry.space_group_name_H-M   'P 1'
#
loop_
_entity.id
_entity.type
_entity.pdbx_description
1 polymer ?
#
loop_
_entity_poly.entity_id
_entity_poly.type
_entity_poly.pdbx_seq_one_letter_code
_entity_poly.pdbx_strand_id
1 'polypeptide(L)'
;MGKIKNRIISLAAACLFAVGLLPSAVSADDEPILFVNGKDIIAAENNTVQCGTGKAVYDAATHTLTLDNAQITEHTKDGDMPTTGRGAIYAMYTPLNIVLVGDNSIDIDGDNYQYAYGIYVWEQNLTISSENKGSLTIASNNRTIEAQGKVTIDNVSLDLTAAKADCDGMGGESFEIKSSDIKLRSDGWGIYSENDFNVSDSKFDIQSPLNNIMVDEGKLTASNTKFYVKNTMGGCAIYAGKDITIENGSYVEAESEPDCAIFTPENIKLDNSEFHLKGWYPGIMSSGDMEIKDSKVESKSTDDIGIWSRSNLTIIGNSEVKSNGIGAAGEFAIEPADGSYAEVSADGNKSLAKTRIIMDEVKDDFYYVIHKHTLSWVIDKEPTVNEEGIKHEECSTCDYKGEAVPIDKLTPDTPSDDKPSDDKPSDDKPSDDIPPATGNNPGTVIWIAAIAVCGAAVTITSACRYKKENR
;
A
#
# COMPACT_ATOMS: atom_id res chain seq x y z
N MET A 1 42.18 -50.19 33.10
CA MET A 1 41.55 -49.12 32.29
C MET A 1 42.55 -48.15 31.63
N GLY A 2 43.52 -47.55 32.34
CA GLY A 2 44.36 -46.45 31.83
C GLY A 2 44.97 -46.63 30.41
N LYS A 3 45.63 -47.76 30.11
CA LYS A 3 46.32 -47.98 28.81
C LYS A 3 45.40 -47.96 27.57
N ILE A 4 44.08 -48.10 27.73
CA ILE A 4 43.12 -48.06 26.60
C ILE A 4 42.71 -46.60 26.30
N LYS A 5 42.43 -45.78 27.32
CA LYS A 5 42.06 -44.36 27.13
C LYS A 5 43.12 -43.60 26.33
N ASN A 6 44.40 -43.75 26.66
CA ASN A 6 45.48 -43.03 25.97
C ASN A 6 45.56 -43.39 24.47
N ARG A 7 45.33 -44.66 24.08
CA ARG A 7 45.35 -45.05 22.66
C ARG A 7 44.20 -44.44 21.86
N ILE A 8 43.01 -44.34 22.46
CA ILE A 8 41.84 -43.70 21.82
C ILE A 8 42.09 -42.19 21.65
N ILE A 9 42.65 -41.53 22.66
CA ILE A 9 43.00 -40.09 22.60
C ILE A 9 44.05 -39.82 21.52
N SER A 10 45.11 -40.64 21.43
CA SER A 10 46.12 -40.51 20.37
C SER A 10 45.55 -40.72 18.96
N LEU A 11 44.60 -41.65 18.79
CA LEU A 11 43.97 -41.90 17.49
C LEU A 11 43.02 -40.75 17.09
N ALA A 12 42.23 -40.23 18.03
CA ALA A 12 41.38 -39.07 17.81
C ALA A 12 42.19 -37.80 17.45
N ALA A 13 43.32 -37.58 18.13
CA ALA A 13 44.23 -36.47 17.80
C ALA A 13 44.83 -36.62 16.39
N ALA A 14 45.21 -37.84 15.97
CA ALA A 14 45.72 -38.09 14.62
C ALA A 14 44.66 -37.81 13.54
N CYS A 15 43.39 -38.16 13.79
CA CYS A 15 42.29 -37.83 12.87
C CYS A 15 42.03 -36.31 12.77
N LEU A 16 42.10 -35.59 13.90
CA LEU A 16 41.94 -34.13 13.91
C LEU A 16 43.07 -33.42 13.13
N PHE A 17 44.31 -33.88 13.24
CA PHE A 17 45.42 -33.35 12.42
C PHE A 17 45.31 -33.72 10.93
N ALA A 18 44.67 -34.84 10.58
CA ALA A 18 44.43 -35.20 9.18
C ALA A 18 43.36 -34.33 8.51
N VAL A 19 42.30 -33.94 9.24
CA VAL A 19 41.27 -33.02 8.72
C VAL A 19 41.83 -31.61 8.52
N GLY A 20 42.68 -31.12 9.43
CA GLY A 20 43.36 -29.82 9.31
C GLY A 20 44.48 -29.73 8.27
N LEU A 21 44.69 -30.79 7.46
CA LEU A 21 45.67 -30.84 6.37
C LEU A 21 45.03 -31.16 5.01
N LEU A 22 43.70 -31.30 4.93
CA LEU A 22 43.01 -31.09 3.67
C LEU A 22 43.14 -29.59 3.34
N PRO A 23 43.62 -29.20 2.14
CA PRO A 23 43.46 -27.82 1.73
C PRO A 23 41.96 -27.52 1.73
N SER A 24 41.57 -26.36 2.25
CA SER A 24 40.25 -25.80 1.95
C SER A 24 40.09 -25.85 0.43
N ALA A 25 39.04 -26.49 -0.06
CA ALA A 25 38.58 -26.27 -1.42
C ALA A 25 38.05 -24.82 -1.45
N VAL A 26 38.98 -23.88 -1.62
CA VAL A 26 38.67 -22.57 -2.20
C VAL A 26 38.03 -22.92 -3.53
N SER A 27 36.72 -22.70 -3.62
CA SER A 27 36.09 -22.66 -4.93
C SER A 27 36.85 -21.62 -5.73
N ALA A 28 37.05 -21.87 -7.03
CA ALA A 28 37.11 -20.70 -7.89
C ALA A 28 35.73 -20.04 -7.72
N ASP A 29 35.71 -18.83 -7.17
CA ASP A 29 34.57 -17.95 -7.37
C ASP A 29 34.56 -17.67 -8.88
N ASP A 30 33.43 -17.93 -9.55
CA ASP A 30 33.35 -17.83 -11.01
C ASP A 30 33.74 -16.41 -11.46
N GLU A 31 34.56 -16.29 -12.50
CA GLU A 31 35.10 -15.00 -12.92
C GLU A 31 33.95 -14.06 -13.35
N PRO A 32 33.90 -12.80 -12.85
CA PRO A 32 32.88 -11.83 -13.22
C PRO A 32 32.70 -11.70 -14.72
N ILE A 33 31.46 -11.75 -15.20
CA ILE A 33 31.15 -11.53 -16.62
C ILE A 33 30.33 -10.25 -16.75
N LEU A 34 30.82 -9.30 -17.53
CA LEU A 34 30.13 -8.05 -17.85
C LEU A 34 30.28 -7.73 -19.34
N PHE A 35 29.13 -7.66 -20.03
CA PHE A 35 29.06 -7.22 -21.42
C PHE A 35 28.29 -5.90 -21.52
N VAL A 36 28.77 -5.02 -22.40
CA VAL A 36 28.14 -3.73 -22.73
C VAL A 36 28.21 -3.53 -24.24
N ASN A 37 27.09 -3.17 -24.87
CA ASN A 37 27.02 -2.88 -26.31
C ASN A 37 27.60 -4.03 -27.17
N GLY A 38 27.21 -5.27 -26.83
CA GLY A 38 27.65 -6.50 -27.50
C GLY A 38 29.14 -6.84 -27.36
N LYS A 39 29.83 -6.34 -26.32
CA LYS A 39 31.26 -6.59 -26.06
C LYS A 39 31.53 -6.85 -24.58
N ASP A 40 32.39 -7.81 -24.31
CA ASP A 40 33.05 -7.97 -23.01
C ASP A 40 33.83 -6.69 -22.68
N ILE A 41 33.47 -6.02 -21.57
CA ILE A 41 34.14 -4.79 -21.13
C ILE A 41 35.33 -5.07 -20.19
N ILE A 42 35.44 -6.29 -19.64
CA ILE A 42 36.54 -6.71 -18.76
C ILE A 42 37.76 -7.08 -19.61
N ALA A 43 37.55 -7.68 -20.79
CA ALA A 43 38.60 -7.90 -21.78
C ALA A 43 38.93 -6.67 -22.66
N ALA A 44 38.19 -5.56 -22.52
CA ALA A 44 38.38 -4.35 -23.32
C ALA A 44 39.59 -3.52 -22.85
N GLU A 45 40.22 -2.77 -23.77
CA GLU A 45 41.37 -1.93 -23.43
C GLU A 45 40.96 -0.84 -22.42
N ASN A 46 41.65 -0.78 -21.28
CA ASN A 46 41.34 0.11 -20.15
C ASN A 46 39.88 -0.01 -19.67
N ASN A 47 39.32 -1.23 -19.72
CA ASN A 47 37.95 -1.55 -19.36
C ASN A 47 36.89 -0.62 -19.99
N THR A 48 37.10 -0.21 -21.24
CA THR A 48 36.32 0.85 -21.89
C THR A 48 35.68 0.37 -23.20
N VAL A 49 34.36 0.60 -23.34
CA VAL A 49 33.61 0.36 -24.59
C VAL A 49 33.04 1.68 -25.11
N GLN A 50 33.35 2.03 -26.36
CA GLN A 50 32.71 3.16 -27.04
C GLN A 50 31.25 2.83 -27.40
N CYS A 51 30.34 3.73 -27.05
CA CYS A 51 28.89 3.61 -27.19
C CYS A 51 28.36 4.84 -27.93
N GLY A 52 28.38 4.77 -29.27
CA GLY A 52 28.07 5.92 -30.14
C GLY A 52 29.05 7.07 -29.93
N THR A 53 28.52 8.25 -29.59
CA THR A 53 29.30 9.44 -29.23
C THR A 53 29.89 9.36 -27.82
N GLY A 54 29.23 8.65 -26.90
CA GLY A 54 29.66 8.45 -25.53
C GLY A 54 30.39 7.12 -25.32
N LYS A 55 30.54 6.72 -24.05
CA LYS A 55 31.32 5.54 -23.64
C LYS A 55 30.78 4.92 -22.37
N ALA A 56 31.08 3.64 -22.20
CA ALA A 56 30.98 2.90 -20.95
C ALA A 56 32.39 2.60 -20.43
N VAL A 57 32.61 2.74 -19.12
CA VAL A 57 33.90 2.46 -18.46
C VAL A 57 33.65 1.67 -17.18
N TYR A 58 34.36 0.55 -16.98
CA TYR A 58 34.15 -0.35 -15.84
C TYR A 58 35.32 -0.38 -14.85
N ASP A 59 35.07 -0.01 -13.59
CA ASP A 59 35.99 -0.23 -12.46
C ASP A 59 35.64 -1.52 -11.70
N ALA A 60 36.47 -2.54 -11.87
CA ALA A 60 36.34 -3.81 -11.18
C ALA A 60 36.61 -3.75 -9.66
N ALA A 61 37.23 -2.70 -9.12
CA ALA A 61 37.46 -2.56 -7.69
C ALA A 61 36.21 -2.09 -6.91
N THR A 62 35.28 -1.43 -7.60
CA THR A 62 33.99 -0.97 -7.04
C THR A 62 32.77 -1.60 -7.71
N HIS A 63 33.00 -2.46 -8.72
CA HIS A 63 32.00 -3.01 -9.63
C HIS A 63 31.17 -1.91 -10.34
N THR A 64 31.80 -0.77 -10.63
CA THR A 64 31.12 0.42 -11.15
C THR A 64 31.25 0.52 -12.66
N LEU A 65 30.11 0.52 -13.36
CA LEU A 65 29.98 0.83 -14.77
C LEU A 65 29.51 2.29 -14.94
N THR A 66 30.44 3.18 -15.27
CA THR A 66 30.10 4.57 -15.60
C THR A 66 29.65 4.66 -17.06
N LEU A 67 28.43 5.15 -17.28
CA LEU A 67 27.90 5.48 -18.60
C LEU A 67 27.99 7.00 -18.78
N ASP A 68 28.83 7.43 -19.73
CA ASP A 68 29.11 8.84 -20.05
C ASP A 68 28.57 9.14 -21.45
N ASN A 69 27.36 9.70 -21.48
CA ASN A 69 26.58 10.01 -22.69
C ASN A 69 26.45 8.82 -23.67
N ALA A 70 26.49 7.60 -23.13
CA ALA A 70 26.59 6.35 -23.86
C ALA A 70 25.32 6.06 -24.67
N GLN A 71 25.50 5.73 -25.95
CA GLN A 71 24.43 5.27 -26.84
C GLN A 71 24.70 3.80 -27.19
N ILE A 72 23.90 2.90 -26.62
CA ILE A 72 24.07 1.44 -26.72
C ILE A 72 23.01 0.90 -27.69
N THR A 73 23.44 0.13 -28.70
CA THR A 73 22.57 -0.35 -29.80
C THR A 73 22.79 -1.82 -30.17
N GLU A 74 23.53 -2.56 -29.34
CA GLU A 74 23.87 -3.98 -29.53
C GLU A 74 23.76 -4.71 -28.18
N HIS A 75 23.40 -5.98 -28.20
CA HIS A 75 23.35 -6.86 -27.01
C HIS A 75 24.23 -8.09 -27.16
N THR A 76 24.38 -8.88 -26.08
CA THR A 76 25.06 -10.19 -26.12
C THR A 76 24.42 -11.15 -27.12
N LYS A 77 25.21 -12.10 -27.63
CA LYS A 77 24.87 -13.06 -28.69
C LYS A 77 24.93 -14.50 -28.17
N ASP A 78 24.33 -15.44 -28.90
CA ASP A 78 24.33 -16.85 -28.48
C ASP A 78 25.76 -17.39 -28.41
N GLY A 79 26.15 -17.89 -27.23
CA GLY A 79 27.50 -18.38 -26.96
C GLY A 79 28.45 -17.35 -26.32
N ASP A 80 28.06 -16.09 -26.21
CA ASP A 80 28.78 -15.10 -25.37
C ASP A 80 28.59 -15.41 -23.87
N MET A 81 27.42 -15.96 -23.51
CA MET A 81 27.00 -16.22 -22.13
C MET A 81 26.72 -17.72 -21.85
N PRO A 82 26.84 -18.17 -20.59
CA PRO A 82 26.47 -19.53 -20.18
C PRO A 82 24.96 -19.73 -20.01
N THR A 83 24.18 -18.64 -19.98
CA THR A 83 22.71 -18.65 -19.88
C THR A 83 22.07 -18.30 -21.22
N THR A 84 20.76 -18.50 -21.35
CA THR A 84 20.00 -18.17 -22.57
C THR A 84 19.50 -16.71 -22.61
N GLY A 85 19.75 -15.92 -21.57
CA GLY A 85 19.32 -14.52 -21.52
C GLY A 85 20.33 -13.59 -22.17
N ARG A 86 19.85 -12.49 -22.75
CA ARG A 86 20.68 -11.49 -23.44
C ARG A 86 20.39 -10.08 -22.94
N GLY A 87 21.42 -9.25 -22.84
CA GLY A 87 21.30 -7.86 -22.40
C GLY A 87 22.13 -6.90 -23.26
N ALA A 88 21.65 -5.68 -23.46
CA ALA A 88 22.47 -4.57 -23.97
C ALA A 88 23.55 -4.16 -22.95
N ILE A 89 23.20 -4.25 -21.66
CA ILE A 89 24.12 -4.48 -20.56
C ILE A 89 23.76 -5.83 -19.93
N TYR A 90 24.74 -6.73 -19.78
CA TYR A 90 24.57 -8.05 -19.15
C TYR A 90 25.64 -8.23 -18.07
N ALA A 91 25.25 -8.58 -16.84
CA ALA A 91 26.16 -8.93 -15.75
C ALA A 91 25.83 -10.28 -15.11
N MET A 92 26.85 -11.01 -14.66
CA MET A 92 26.73 -12.29 -13.95
C MET A 92 27.94 -12.54 -13.06
N TYR A 93 27.74 -13.28 -11.95
CA TYR A 93 28.73 -13.54 -10.89
C TYR A 93 29.30 -12.30 -10.17
N THR A 94 28.73 -11.11 -10.43
CA THR A 94 29.14 -9.86 -9.80
C THR A 94 27.95 -8.90 -9.66
N PRO A 95 27.81 -8.15 -8.55
CA PRO A 95 26.83 -7.07 -8.45
C PRO A 95 27.24 -5.92 -9.38
N LEU A 96 26.27 -5.22 -9.97
CA LEU A 96 26.54 -4.13 -10.91
C LEU A 96 26.11 -2.77 -10.36
N ASN A 97 27.04 -1.82 -10.29
CA ASN A 97 26.74 -0.42 -9.96
C ASN A 97 26.83 0.45 -11.21
N ILE A 98 25.70 0.86 -11.79
CA ILE A 98 25.66 1.77 -12.95
C ILE A 98 25.63 3.22 -12.47
N VAL A 99 26.58 4.04 -12.94
CA VAL A 99 26.62 5.49 -12.67
C VAL A 99 26.35 6.25 -13.96
N LEU A 100 25.27 7.05 -13.98
CA LEU A 100 24.86 7.83 -15.13
C LEU A 100 25.48 9.23 -15.13
N VAL A 101 26.21 9.55 -16.21
CA VAL A 101 26.76 10.87 -16.51
C VAL A 101 26.18 11.34 -17.84
N GLY A 102 25.56 12.53 -17.83
CA GLY A 102 24.86 13.07 -19.00
C GLY A 102 23.62 12.26 -19.40
N ASP A 103 23.34 12.22 -20.70
CA ASP A 103 22.16 11.57 -21.26
C ASP A 103 22.52 10.27 -21.98
N ASN A 104 22.03 9.15 -21.45
CA ASN A 104 22.39 7.80 -21.89
C ASN A 104 21.20 7.10 -22.55
N SER A 105 21.47 6.18 -23.49
CA SER A 105 20.43 5.41 -24.17
C SER A 105 20.82 3.95 -24.38
N ILE A 106 19.80 3.09 -24.35
CA ILE A 106 19.81 1.72 -24.86
C ILE A 106 18.66 1.64 -25.86
N ASP A 107 18.96 1.34 -27.12
CA ASP A 107 17.96 1.13 -28.18
C ASP A 107 18.26 -0.19 -28.90
N ILE A 108 17.50 -1.22 -28.54
CA ILE A 108 17.56 -2.58 -29.12
C ILE A 108 16.18 -3.11 -29.54
N ASP A 109 15.20 -2.20 -29.70
CA ASP A 109 13.87 -2.49 -30.25
C ASP A 109 13.94 -2.96 -31.72
N GLY A 110 14.92 -2.44 -32.47
CA GLY A 110 15.14 -2.81 -33.87
C GLY A 110 15.73 -4.20 -34.15
N ASP A 111 16.10 -5.01 -33.14
CA ASP A 111 16.64 -6.36 -33.37
C ASP A 111 15.51 -7.35 -33.73
N ASN A 112 15.81 -8.34 -34.58
CA ASN A 112 14.89 -9.42 -34.93
C ASN A 112 14.90 -10.56 -33.88
N TYR A 113 15.78 -10.49 -32.89
CA TYR A 113 15.90 -11.48 -31.82
C TYR A 113 14.87 -11.25 -30.71
N GLN A 114 14.02 -12.25 -30.48
CA GLN A 114 12.72 -12.03 -29.84
C GLN A 114 12.73 -11.64 -28.35
N TYR A 115 13.83 -11.75 -27.61
CA TYR A 115 13.87 -11.57 -26.15
C TYR A 115 15.22 -11.04 -25.66
N ALA A 116 15.54 -9.78 -25.94
CA ALA A 116 16.73 -9.10 -25.41
C ALA A 116 16.35 -8.01 -24.40
N TYR A 117 16.93 -8.09 -23.21
CA TYR A 117 16.75 -7.13 -22.12
C TYR A 117 17.56 -5.85 -22.35
N GLY A 118 17.10 -4.73 -21.81
CA GLY A 118 17.92 -3.51 -21.75
C GLY A 118 19.14 -3.70 -20.82
N ILE A 119 18.86 -3.87 -19.53
CA ILE A 119 19.84 -4.26 -18.51
C ILE A 119 19.42 -5.61 -17.93
N TYR A 120 20.34 -6.58 -17.89
CA TYR A 120 20.12 -7.87 -17.24
C TYR A 120 21.23 -8.22 -16.25
N VAL A 121 20.87 -8.59 -15.03
CA VAL A 121 21.80 -8.96 -13.96
C VAL A 121 21.40 -10.31 -13.35
N TRP A 122 22.18 -11.35 -13.68
CA TRP A 122 21.90 -12.74 -13.27
C TRP A 122 22.38 -13.03 -11.84
N GLU A 123 21.49 -13.56 -11.00
CA GLU A 123 21.68 -13.93 -9.57
C GLU A 123 22.39 -12.86 -8.71
N GLN A 124 22.30 -11.57 -9.05
CA GLN A 124 23.07 -10.49 -8.43
C GLN A 124 22.28 -9.18 -8.31
N ASN A 125 22.76 -8.29 -7.44
CA ASN A 125 22.15 -6.98 -7.19
C ASN A 125 22.52 -5.96 -8.28
N LEU A 126 21.61 -5.03 -8.55
CA LEU A 126 21.79 -3.91 -9.47
C LEU A 126 21.58 -2.58 -8.74
N THR A 127 22.54 -1.67 -8.83
CA THR A 127 22.38 -0.26 -8.47
C THR A 127 22.39 0.58 -9.76
N ILE A 128 21.50 1.57 -9.88
CA ILE A 128 21.57 2.63 -10.89
C ILE A 128 21.52 3.98 -10.17
N SER A 129 22.52 4.84 -10.37
CA SER A 129 22.60 6.11 -9.66
C SER A 129 23.19 7.25 -10.49
N SER A 130 23.04 8.49 -10.02
CA SER A 130 23.77 9.65 -10.55
C SER A 130 24.03 10.70 -9.46
N GLU A 131 25.17 11.39 -9.54
CA GLU A 131 25.42 12.57 -8.71
C GLU A 131 24.55 13.77 -9.11
N ASN A 132 24.21 13.89 -10.40
CA ASN A 132 23.64 15.10 -10.99
C ASN A 132 22.29 14.84 -11.71
N LYS A 133 21.58 13.78 -11.31
CA LYS A 133 20.33 13.31 -11.92
C LYS A 133 20.40 13.11 -13.44
N GLY A 134 21.47 12.45 -13.88
CA GLY A 134 21.65 11.98 -15.26
C GLY A 134 20.53 11.07 -15.72
N SER A 135 20.35 10.97 -17.03
CA SER A 135 19.23 10.25 -17.64
C SER A 135 19.66 8.94 -18.30
N LEU A 136 18.73 7.98 -18.33
CA LEU A 136 18.82 6.77 -19.13
C LEU A 136 17.47 6.48 -19.80
N THR A 137 17.48 6.44 -21.13
CA THR A 137 16.34 5.97 -21.95
C THR A 137 16.57 4.50 -22.34
N ILE A 138 15.56 3.64 -22.23
CA ILE A 138 15.66 2.24 -22.68
C ILE A 138 14.47 1.89 -23.58
N ALA A 139 14.77 1.41 -24.79
CA ALA A 139 13.83 0.71 -25.67
C ALA A 139 14.34 -0.72 -25.90
N SER A 140 13.55 -1.73 -25.51
CA SER A 140 14.00 -3.14 -25.56
C SER A 140 12.90 -4.15 -25.94
N ASN A 141 13.33 -5.24 -26.60
CA ASN A 141 12.51 -6.38 -27.02
C ASN A 141 12.13 -7.37 -25.89
N ASN A 142 12.38 -6.98 -24.64
CA ASN A 142 12.04 -7.66 -23.39
C ASN A 142 12.08 -6.62 -22.27
N ARG A 143 12.01 -7.03 -21.00
CA ARG A 143 12.12 -6.14 -19.82
C ARG A 143 13.28 -5.14 -19.95
N THR A 144 13.02 -3.90 -19.60
CA THR A 144 14.00 -2.80 -19.71
C THR A 144 15.11 -2.93 -18.66
N ILE A 145 14.74 -3.37 -17.46
CA ILE A 145 15.63 -3.65 -16.33
C ILE A 145 15.17 -4.97 -15.70
N GLU A 146 16.06 -5.94 -15.62
CA GLU A 146 15.83 -7.22 -14.95
C GLU A 146 17.05 -7.55 -14.07
N ALA A 147 16.83 -7.75 -12.77
CA ALA A 147 17.84 -8.31 -11.87
C ALA A 147 17.22 -9.41 -11.00
N GLN A 148 17.94 -10.51 -10.80
CA GLN A 148 17.48 -11.59 -9.91
C GLN A 148 17.87 -11.37 -8.44
N GLY A 149 18.50 -10.23 -8.12
CA GLY A 149 18.69 -9.73 -6.76
C GLY A 149 17.98 -8.38 -6.57
N LYS A 150 18.35 -7.65 -5.52
CA LYS A 150 17.81 -6.32 -5.22
C LYS A 150 18.18 -5.29 -6.30
N VAL A 151 17.18 -4.52 -6.73
CA VAL A 151 17.33 -3.34 -7.59
C VAL A 151 17.29 -2.06 -6.74
N THR A 152 18.33 -1.24 -6.84
CA THR A 152 18.44 0.07 -6.15
C THR A 152 18.55 1.18 -7.18
N ILE A 153 17.73 2.23 -7.07
CA ILE A 153 17.68 3.34 -8.03
C ILE A 153 17.74 4.67 -7.26
N ASP A 154 18.78 5.47 -7.48
CA ASP A 154 19.14 6.64 -6.65
C ASP A 154 19.40 7.89 -7.50
N ASN A 155 18.53 8.90 -7.39
CA ASN A 155 18.69 10.22 -8.01
C ASN A 155 18.94 10.15 -9.53
N VAL A 156 18.01 9.54 -10.28
CA VAL A 156 18.08 9.43 -11.76
C VAL A 156 16.77 9.81 -12.45
N SER A 157 16.81 9.97 -13.77
CA SER A 157 15.62 10.06 -14.63
C SER A 157 15.60 8.91 -15.64
N LEU A 158 14.55 8.09 -15.61
CA LEU A 158 14.38 6.93 -16.49
C LEU A 158 13.14 7.10 -17.39
N ASP A 159 13.29 6.87 -18.70
CA ASP A 159 12.17 6.73 -19.65
C ASP A 159 12.31 5.35 -20.32
N LEU A 160 11.43 4.43 -19.93
CA LEU A 160 11.60 3.00 -20.14
C LEU A 160 10.45 2.46 -21.01
N THR A 161 10.78 1.72 -22.05
CA THR A 161 9.80 1.08 -22.96
C THR A 161 10.22 -0.36 -23.26
N ALA A 162 9.52 -1.33 -22.67
CA ALA A 162 9.51 -2.71 -23.16
C ALA A 162 8.59 -2.73 -24.38
N ALA A 163 9.19 -2.63 -25.57
CA ALA A 163 8.49 -2.28 -26.81
C ALA A 163 7.74 -3.47 -27.46
N LYS A 164 8.00 -4.69 -26.98
CA LYS A 164 7.44 -5.92 -27.51
C LYS A 164 6.22 -6.37 -26.71
N ALA A 165 5.21 -6.85 -27.45
CA ALA A 165 4.01 -7.47 -26.91
C ALA A 165 4.29 -8.53 -25.82
N ASP A 166 3.40 -8.57 -24.82
CA ASP A 166 3.42 -9.47 -23.66
C ASP A 166 4.69 -9.39 -22.78
N CYS A 167 5.56 -8.40 -22.99
CA CYS A 167 6.80 -8.23 -22.20
C CYS A 167 6.61 -7.19 -21.08
N ASP A 168 7.00 -7.55 -19.87
CA ASP A 168 6.91 -6.65 -18.70
C ASP A 168 7.93 -5.51 -18.76
N GLY A 169 7.76 -4.49 -17.91
CA GLY A 169 8.63 -3.33 -17.86
C GLY A 169 9.93 -3.52 -17.08
N MET A 170 9.82 -3.90 -15.80
CA MET A 170 10.93 -4.03 -14.85
C MET A 170 10.77 -5.23 -13.91
N GLY A 171 11.87 -5.86 -13.51
CA GLY A 171 11.89 -6.97 -12.54
C GLY A 171 13.03 -6.91 -11.53
N GLY A 172 12.77 -7.38 -10.31
CA GLY A 172 13.70 -7.42 -9.19
C GLY A 172 13.28 -8.39 -8.08
N GLU A 173 14.25 -8.94 -7.33
CA GLU A 173 13.97 -9.65 -6.06
C GLU A 173 13.30 -8.69 -5.07
N SER A 174 13.75 -7.44 -5.02
CA SER A 174 13.21 -6.36 -4.19
C SER A 174 13.65 -5.00 -4.77
N PHE A 175 12.97 -3.92 -4.40
CA PHE A 175 13.28 -2.56 -4.88
C PHE A 175 13.53 -1.55 -3.75
N GLU A 176 14.47 -0.64 -4.03
CA GLU A 176 14.76 0.56 -3.25
C GLU A 176 14.94 1.75 -4.21
N ILE A 177 13.92 2.59 -4.36
CA ILE A 177 13.92 3.68 -5.34
C ILE A 177 13.77 5.01 -4.62
N LYS A 178 14.73 5.93 -4.79
CA LYS A 178 14.66 7.25 -4.16
C LYS A 178 15.08 8.40 -5.08
N SER A 179 14.50 9.59 -4.83
CA SER A 179 14.79 10.86 -5.53
C SER A 179 14.64 10.81 -7.05
N SER A 180 13.94 9.81 -7.60
CA SER A 180 14.02 9.45 -9.02
C SER A 180 12.70 9.67 -9.76
N ASP A 181 12.79 10.06 -11.04
CA ASP A 181 11.64 10.14 -11.95
C ASP A 181 11.68 8.93 -12.89
N ILE A 182 10.63 8.12 -12.89
CA ILE A 182 10.51 6.91 -13.71
C ILE A 182 9.24 7.00 -14.54
N LYS A 183 9.40 6.95 -15.87
CA LYS A 183 8.30 6.65 -16.80
C LYS A 183 8.51 5.24 -17.35
N LEU A 184 7.45 4.45 -17.43
CA LEU A 184 7.52 3.06 -17.85
C LEU A 184 6.36 2.68 -18.77
N ARG A 185 6.68 2.04 -19.89
CA ARG A 185 5.72 1.47 -20.85
C ARG A 185 6.04 0.00 -21.09
N SER A 186 5.02 -0.83 -21.07
CA SER A 186 5.13 -2.27 -21.30
C SER A 186 3.78 -2.83 -21.73
N ASP A 187 3.79 -3.91 -22.52
CA ASP A 187 2.57 -4.65 -22.90
C ASP A 187 2.27 -5.82 -21.93
N GLY A 188 3.25 -6.21 -21.08
CA GLY A 188 3.06 -7.10 -19.93
C GLY A 188 2.71 -6.33 -18.65
N TRP A 189 3.26 -6.74 -17.51
CA TRP A 189 3.22 -5.98 -16.26
C TRP A 189 4.09 -4.71 -16.33
N GLY A 190 3.83 -3.74 -15.44
CA GLY A 190 4.71 -2.60 -15.23
C GLY A 190 5.99 -3.00 -14.50
N ILE A 191 5.96 -2.95 -13.17
CA ILE A 191 7.06 -3.38 -12.30
C ILE A 191 6.64 -4.64 -11.54
N TYR A 192 7.48 -5.68 -11.58
CA TYR A 192 7.36 -6.90 -10.78
C TYR A 192 8.44 -6.94 -9.70
N SER A 193 8.05 -7.09 -8.44
CA SER A 193 8.92 -7.26 -7.28
C SER A 193 8.52 -8.55 -6.55
N GLU A 194 9.46 -9.47 -6.33
CA GLU A 194 9.17 -10.72 -5.59
C GLU A 194 8.94 -10.42 -4.09
N ASN A 195 9.84 -9.65 -3.49
CA ASN A 195 9.82 -9.17 -2.11
C ASN A 195 9.61 -7.64 -2.08
N ASP A 196 9.96 -6.99 -0.97
CA ASP A 196 9.54 -5.61 -0.65
C ASP A 196 9.88 -4.56 -1.73
N PHE A 197 8.92 -3.66 -1.96
CA PHE A 197 9.05 -2.50 -2.84
C PHE A 197 9.04 -1.22 -1.97
N ASN A 198 10.21 -0.63 -1.75
CA ASN A 198 10.39 0.54 -0.89
C ASN A 198 10.79 1.77 -1.71
N VAL A 199 10.04 2.87 -1.59
CA VAL A 199 10.24 4.06 -2.41
C VAL A 199 10.10 5.38 -1.64
N SER A 200 10.91 6.37 -1.99
CA SER A 200 10.87 7.71 -1.38
C SER A 200 11.17 8.85 -2.36
N ASP A 201 10.59 10.04 -2.14
CA ASP A 201 10.92 11.28 -2.88
C ASP A 201 10.89 11.16 -4.43
N SER A 202 10.07 10.24 -4.96
CA SER A 202 10.14 9.77 -6.35
C SER A 202 8.82 9.98 -7.11
N LYS A 203 8.86 9.84 -8.44
CA LYS A 203 7.68 9.83 -9.30
C LYS A 203 7.67 8.62 -10.23
N PHE A 204 6.50 8.01 -10.37
CA PHE A 204 6.18 6.92 -11.30
C PHE A 204 5.05 7.35 -12.24
N ASP A 205 5.25 7.17 -13.55
CA ASP A 205 4.28 7.36 -14.63
C ASP A 205 4.29 6.06 -15.45
N ILE A 206 3.42 5.12 -15.06
CA ILE A 206 3.44 3.74 -15.58
C ILE A 206 2.22 3.53 -16.48
N GLN A 207 2.47 2.94 -17.65
CA GLN A 207 1.48 2.69 -18.69
C GLN A 207 1.63 1.22 -19.11
N SER A 208 0.91 0.36 -18.41
CA SER A 208 0.90 -1.10 -18.58
C SER A 208 -0.55 -1.58 -18.65
N PRO A 209 -0.93 -2.46 -19.60
CA PRO A 209 -2.30 -2.98 -19.65
C PRO A 209 -2.60 -3.91 -18.48
N LEU A 210 -1.59 -4.55 -17.88
CA LEU A 210 -1.70 -5.38 -16.67
C LEU A 210 -1.34 -4.57 -15.40
N ASN A 211 -1.23 -5.24 -14.24
CA ASN A 211 -0.79 -4.64 -12.98
C ASN A 211 0.44 -3.74 -13.19
N ASN A 212 0.32 -2.46 -12.80
CA ASN A 212 1.38 -1.48 -13.01
C ASN A 212 2.49 -1.62 -11.95
N ILE A 213 2.13 -2.00 -10.73
CA ILE A 213 3.05 -2.41 -9.66
C ILE A 213 2.53 -3.71 -9.05
N MET A 214 3.32 -4.77 -9.15
CA MET A 214 3.08 -6.09 -8.56
C MET A 214 4.17 -6.38 -7.53
N VAL A 215 3.80 -6.53 -6.25
CA VAL A 215 4.72 -6.95 -5.18
C VAL A 215 4.21 -8.30 -4.64
N ASP A 216 4.83 -9.41 -5.06
CA ASP A 216 4.21 -10.74 -4.97
C ASP A 216 4.14 -11.29 -3.53
N GLU A 217 5.28 -11.56 -2.91
CA GLU A 217 5.38 -11.91 -1.48
C GLU A 217 5.71 -10.69 -0.59
N GLY A 218 6.15 -9.56 -1.15
CA GLY A 218 6.62 -8.39 -0.40
C GLY A 218 5.53 -7.43 0.11
N LYS A 219 5.95 -6.47 0.95
CA LYS A 219 5.16 -5.28 1.29
C LYS A 219 5.51 -4.08 0.39
N LEU A 220 4.60 -3.12 0.27
CA LEU A 220 4.85 -1.84 -0.41
C LEU A 220 4.98 -0.72 0.63
N THR A 221 6.10 0.02 0.60
CA THR A 221 6.31 1.21 1.44
C THR A 221 6.62 2.41 0.55
N ALA A 222 5.82 3.47 0.61
CA ALA A 222 6.03 4.71 -0.16
C ALA A 222 5.95 5.96 0.72
N SER A 223 6.90 6.89 0.54
CA SER A 223 6.98 8.15 1.29
C SER A 223 7.26 9.33 0.36
N ASN A 224 6.53 10.45 0.47
CA ASN A 224 6.67 11.63 -0.41
C ASN A 224 6.76 11.27 -1.91
N THR A 225 6.00 10.25 -2.35
CA THR A 225 6.14 9.65 -3.68
C THR A 225 4.86 9.84 -4.49
N LYS A 226 5.01 9.99 -5.81
CA LYS A 226 3.90 10.21 -6.74
C LYS A 226 3.73 9.02 -7.66
N PHE A 227 2.54 8.44 -7.68
CA PHE A 227 2.17 7.38 -8.62
C PHE A 227 1.06 7.87 -9.55
N TYR A 228 1.29 7.71 -10.85
CA TYR A 228 0.29 7.83 -11.90
C TYR A 228 0.27 6.48 -12.62
N VAL A 229 -0.76 5.68 -12.36
CA VAL A 229 -0.84 4.28 -12.81
C VAL A 229 -2.23 3.96 -13.34
N LYS A 230 -2.29 3.23 -14.46
CA LYS A 230 -3.57 2.73 -15.00
C LYS A 230 -3.39 1.39 -15.69
N ASN A 231 -4.32 0.47 -15.44
CA ASN A 231 -4.44 -0.79 -16.18
C ASN A 231 -5.86 -1.01 -16.73
N THR A 232 -5.95 -1.70 -17.86
CA THR A 232 -7.20 -2.01 -18.58
C THR A 232 -7.50 -3.52 -18.63
N MET A 233 -6.54 -4.34 -18.20
CA MET A 233 -6.53 -5.81 -18.17
C MET A 233 -5.76 -6.28 -16.93
N GLY A 234 -5.69 -7.60 -16.70
CA GLY A 234 -5.02 -8.14 -15.50
C GLY A 234 -5.84 -7.93 -14.22
N GLY A 235 -5.15 -7.65 -13.11
CA GLY A 235 -5.75 -7.41 -11.79
C GLY A 235 -5.66 -5.95 -11.33
N CYS A 236 -5.27 -5.74 -10.08
CA CYS A 236 -5.16 -4.41 -9.48
C CYS A 236 -4.03 -3.55 -10.07
N ALA A 237 -4.21 -2.22 -10.13
CA ALA A 237 -3.18 -1.31 -10.64
C ALA A 237 -1.92 -1.34 -9.74
N ILE A 238 -2.13 -1.37 -8.43
CA ILE A 238 -1.11 -1.61 -7.40
C ILE A 238 -1.54 -2.84 -6.56
N TYR A 239 -0.65 -3.81 -6.42
CA TYR A 239 -0.81 -4.97 -5.55
C TYR A 239 0.39 -5.16 -4.63
N ALA A 240 0.15 -5.58 -3.39
CA ALA A 240 1.18 -6.20 -2.55
C ALA A 240 0.62 -7.43 -1.81
N GLY A 241 1.42 -8.49 -1.69
CA GLY A 241 1.07 -9.69 -0.91
C GLY A 241 1.21 -9.54 0.60
N LYS A 242 1.87 -8.47 1.07
CA LYS A 242 1.87 -8.00 2.47
C LYS A 242 1.37 -6.55 2.53
N ASP A 243 1.61 -5.87 3.65
CA ASP A 243 1.08 -4.53 3.92
C ASP A 243 1.39 -3.50 2.82
N ILE A 244 0.48 -2.54 2.65
CA ILE A 244 0.67 -1.35 1.82
C ILE A 244 0.67 -0.12 2.72
N THR A 245 1.79 0.58 2.80
CA THR A 245 1.93 1.85 3.53
C THR A 245 2.31 2.96 2.56
N ILE A 246 1.47 3.99 2.44
CA ILE A 246 1.70 5.16 1.58
C ILE A 246 1.51 6.42 2.42
N GLU A 247 2.61 7.17 2.62
CA GLU A 247 2.64 8.24 3.60
C GLU A 247 3.44 9.50 3.22
N ASN A 248 3.45 10.50 4.12
CA ASN A 248 4.32 11.68 4.11
C ASN A 248 4.23 12.55 2.84
N GLY A 249 3.03 13.01 2.48
CA GLY A 249 2.82 13.90 1.32
C GLY A 249 2.84 13.18 -0.03
N SER A 250 2.63 11.85 -0.04
CA SER A 250 2.50 11.08 -1.27
C SER A 250 1.23 11.45 -2.04
N TYR A 251 1.24 11.22 -3.36
CA TYR A 251 0.10 11.42 -4.24
C TYR A 251 -0.12 10.16 -5.09
N VAL A 252 -1.33 9.60 -5.10
CA VAL A 252 -1.67 8.41 -5.88
C VAL A 252 -2.84 8.70 -6.78
N GLU A 253 -2.66 8.54 -8.09
CA GLU A 253 -3.72 8.51 -9.09
C GLU A 253 -3.68 7.12 -9.75
N ALA A 254 -4.69 6.29 -9.45
CA ALA A 254 -4.71 4.88 -9.81
C ALA A 254 -6.09 4.45 -10.35
N GLU A 255 -6.10 3.88 -11.55
CA GLU A 255 -7.32 3.30 -12.16
C GLU A 255 -7.09 1.85 -12.61
N SER A 256 -7.95 0.93 -12.16
CA SER A 256 -8.09 -0.42 -12.70
C SER A 256 -9.48 -0.58 -13.32
N GLU A 257 -9.53 -0.89 -14.62
CA GLU A 257 -10.79 -1.20 -15.31
C GLU A 257 -11.33 -2.64 -15.04
N PRO A 258 -10.50 -3.67 -14.72
CA PRO A 258 -11.02 -5.01 -14.35
C PRO A 258 -11.12 -5.31 -12.85
N ASP A 259 -10.46 -4.55 -11.96
CA ASP A 259 -10.23 -4.94 -10.56
C ASP A 259 -10.21 -3.72 -9.60
N CYS A 260 -9.70 -3.86 -8.38
CA CYS A 260 -9.44 -2.76 -7.46
C CYS A 260 -8.30 -1.85 -7.96
N ALA A 261 -8.23 -0.57 -7.59
CA ALA A 261 -7.04 0.23 -7.93
C ALA A 261 -5.84 -0.16 -7.05
N ILE A 262 -6.10 -0.40 -5.76
CA ILE A 262 -5.11 -0.87 -4.76
C ILE A 262 -5.70 -2.05 -3.98
N PHE A 263 -4.95 -3.16 -3.89
CA PHE A 263 -5.32 -4.33 -3.06
C PHE A 263 -4.14 -4.98 -2.33
N THR A 264 -4.40 -5.50 -1.13
CA THR A 264 -3.53 -6.45 -0.40
C THR A 264 -4.36 -7.44 0.42
N PRO A 265 -3.90 -8.70 0.60
CA PRO A 265 -4.49 -9.64 1.55
C PRO A 265 -4.18 -9.29 3.02
N GLU A 266 -3.21 -8.40 3.28
CA GLU A 266 -2.87 -7.91 4.62
C GLU A 266 -3.40 -6.47 4.79
N ASN A 267 -2.65 -5.58 5.45
CA ASN A 267 -3.15 -4.30 5.98
C ASN A 267 -2.82 -3.11 5.06
N ILE A 268 -3.62 -2.05 5.14
CA ILE A 268 -3.42 -0.78 4.41
C ILE A 268 -3.28 0.37 5.40
N LYS A 269 -2.23 1.19 5.25
CA LYS A 269 -2.06 2.47 5.97
C LYS A 269 -1.85 3.61 4.98
N LEU A 270 -2.78 4.56 4.99
CA LEU A 270 -2.71 5.82 4.24
C LEU A 270 -2.51 6.98 5.23
N ASP A 271 -1.40 7.72 5.15
CA ASP A 271 -1.07 8.75 6.16
C ASP A 271 -0.59 10.07 5.54
N ASN A 272 -1.21 11.20 5.91
CA ASN A 272 -0.80 12.55 5.49
C ASN A 272 -0.59 12.69 3.97
N SER A 273 -1.47 12.10 3.15
CA SER A 273 -1.27 11.92 1.69
C SER A 273 -2.59 12.10 0.90
N GLU A 274 -2.49 12.24 -0.44
CA GLU A 274 -3.64 12.43 -1.34
C GLU A 274 -3.82 11.26 -2.33
N PHE A 275 -5.05 10.79 -2.49
CA PHE A 275 -5.40 9.59 -3.26
C PHE A 275 -6.61 9.84 -4.15
N HIS A 276 -6.51 9.45 -5.42
CA HIS A 276 -7.55 9.49 -6.45
C HIS A 276 -7.63 8.09 -7.08
N LEU A 277 -8.56 7.27 -6.60
CA LEU A 277 -8.56 5.82 -6.83
C LEU A 277 -9.86 5.40 -7.55
N LYS A 278 -9.76 4.52 -8.55
CA LYS A 278 -10.93 3.97 -9.24
C LYS A 278 -10.75 2.49 -9.59
N GLY A 279 -11.69 1.65 -9.16
CA GLY A 279 -11.76 0.23 -9.53
C GLY A 279 -13.02 -0.16 -10.30
N TRP A 280 -13.04 -1.40 -10.79
CA TRP A 280 -14.28 -2.14 -11.07
C TRP A 280 -14.92 -2.60 -9.77
N TYR A 281 -14.14 -3.35 -8.97
CA TYR A 281 -14.33 -3.61 -7.54
C TYR A 281 -13.97 -2.34 -6.71
N PRO A 282 -13.81 -2.37 -5.38
CA PRO A 282 -13.50 -1.15 -4.63
C PRO A 282 -12.22 -0.46 -5.11
N GLY A 283 -12.23 0.87 -5.14
CA GLY A 283 -11.05 1.66 -5.55
C GLY A 283 -9.86 1.36 -4.64
N ILE A 284 -10.09 1.07 -3.36
CA ILE A 284 -9.11 0.49 -2.45
C ILE A 284 -9.73 -0.60 -1.58
N MET A 285 -8.98 -1.69 -1.39
CA MET A 285 -9.42 -2.82 -0.60
C MET A 285 -8.30 -3.49 0.20
N SER A 286 -8.54 -3.76 1.48
CA SER A 286 -7.70 -4.62 2.32
C SER A 286 -8.41 -5.95 2.63
N SER A 287 -7.65 -6.98 3.00
CA SER A 287 -8.23 -8.14 3.70
C SER A 287 -7.84 -8.21 5.18
N GLY A 288 -6.71 -7.60 5.57
CA GLY A 288 -6.44 -7.14 6.93
C GLY A 288 -7.06 -5.77 7.20
N ASP A 289 -6.56 -5.09 8.23
CA ASP A 289 -7.08 -3.79 8.69
C ASP A 289 -6.72 -2.64 7.73
N MET A 290 -7.51 -1.56 7.76
CA MET A 290 -7.27 -0.34 6.99
C MET A 290 -7.28 0.91 7.87
N GLU A 291 -6.18 1.66 7.87
CA GLU A 291 -6.05 2.99 8.51
C GLU A 291 -6.00 4.09 7.45
N ILE A 292 -6.87 5.11 7.58
CA ILE A 292 -6.83 6.34 6.77
C ILE A 292 -6.64 7.53 7.72
N LYS A 293 -5.42 8.05 7.79
CA LYS A 293 -5.00 9.08 8.74
C LYS A 293 -4.57 10.37 8.05
N ASP A 294 -5.08 11.51 8.52
CA ASP A 294 -4.73 12.86 8.05
C ASP A 294 -4.70 13.02 6.50
N SER A 295 -5.49 12.22 5.77
CA SER A 295 -5.34 12.01 4.32
C SER A 295 -6.58 12.40 3.52
N LYS A 296 -6.38 12.82 2.26
CA LYS A 296 -7.46 13.09 1.32
C LYS A 296 -7.64 11.90 0.38
N VAL A 297 -8.79 11.23 0.43
CA VAL A 297 -9.05 10.01 -0.35
C VAL A 297 -10.32 10.18 -1.17
N GLU A 298 -10.20 10.35 -2.48
CA GLU A 298 -11.30 10.25 -3.45
C GLU A 298 -11.26 8.85 -4.09
N SER A 299 -12.02 7.89 -3.57
CA SER A 299 -12.02 6.50 -4.04
C SER A 299 -13.36 6.10 -4.66
N LYS A 300 -13.34 5.43 -5.81
CA LYS A 300 -14.57 5.05 -6.53
C LYS A 300 -14.52 3.61 -7.03
N SER A 301 -15.69 3.01 -7.14
CA SER A 301 -15.92 1.74 -7.78
C SER A 301 -16.94 1.90 -8.92
N THR A 302 -16.92 0.96 -9.87
CA THR A 302 -17.83 0.95 -11.02
C THR A 302 -19.04 0.06 -10.77
N ASP A 303 -18.86 -1.07 -10.08
CA ASP A 303 -19.92 -2.06 -9.80
C ASP A 303 -20.17 -2.23 -8.28
N ASP A 304 -19.15 -1.97 -7.46
CA ASP A 304 -19.13 -2.16 -6.00
C ASP A 304 -19.18 -0.81 -5.22
N ILE A 305 -18.78 -0.81 -3.95
CA ILE A 305 -18.50 0.37 -3.10
C ILE A 305 -17.05 0.84 -3.26
N GLY A 306 -16.73 2.12 -3.03
CA GLY A 306 -15.40 2.66 -3.33
C GLY A 306 -14.28 2.32 -2.33
N ILE A 307 -14.59 1.97 -1.07
CA ILE A 307 -13.61 1.62 -0.03
C ILE A 307 -14.13 0.42 0.78
N TRP A 308 -13.31 -0.62 0.96
CA TRP A 308 -13.70 -1.80 1.73
C TRP A 308 -12.56 -2.47 2.51
N SER A 309 -12.84 -2.93 3.73
CA SER A 309 -11.95 -3.79 4.52
C SER A 309 -12.65 -5.11 4.85
N ARG A 310 -11.96 -6.25 4.71
CA ARG A 310 -12.45 -7.55 5.26
C ARG A 310 -12.15 -7.73 6.76
N SER A 311 -11.43 -6.79 7.36
CA SER A 311 -11.21 -6.70 8.80
C SER A 311 -11.74 -5.33 9.28
N ASN A 312 -11.00 -4.59 10.10
CA ASN A 312 -11.41 -3.28 10.61
C ASN A 312 -11.09 -2.15 9.60
N LEU A 313 -11.77 -1.02 9.73
CA LEU A 313 -11.47 0.23 9.02
C LEU A 313 -11.55 1.42 9.99
N THR A 314 -10.46 2.14 10.13
CA THR A 314 -10.34 3.29 11.05
C THR A 314 -9.97 4.55 10.26
N ILE A 315 -10.85 5.55 10.26
CA ILE A 315 -10.64 6.84 9.57
C ILE A 315 -10.36 7.91 10.63
N ILE A 316 -9.11 8.36 10.72
CA ILE A 316 -8.61 9.13 11.87
C ILE A 316 -7.93 10.45 11.47
N GLY A 317 -7.75 11.34 12.44
CA GLY A 317 -7.09 12.62 12.22
C GLY A 317 -7.90 13.54 11.29
N ASN A 318 -7.22 14.33 10.47
CA ASN A 318 -7.82 15.39 9.64
C ASN A 318 -8.16 14.91 8.20
N SER A 319 -8.68 13.67 8.07
CA SER A 319 -8.94 13.05 6.75
C SER A 319 -10.21 13.56 6.06
N GLU A 320 -10.13 13.94 4.77
CA GLU A 320 -11.30 14.13 3.88
C GLU A 320 -11.41 12.92 2.93
N VAL A 321 -12.36 12.05 3.22
CA VAL A 321 -12.69 10.87 2.42
C VAL A 321 -13.95 11.13 1.60
N LYS A 322 -13.91 10.79 0.32
CA LYS A 322 -15.04 10.81 -0.60
C LYS A 322 -15.12 9.46 -1.31
N SER A 323 -16.30 8.84 -1.31
CA SER A 323 -16.51 7.53 -1.93
C SER A 323 -17.90 7.37 -2.55
N ASN A 324 -18.12 6.35 -3.38
CA ASN A 324 -19.47 5.85 -3.72
C ASN A 324 -19.93 4.72 -2.76
N GLY A 325 -19.22 4.53 -1.64
CA GLY A 325 -19.57 3.63 -0.54
C GLY A 325 -18.35 3.28 0.31
N ILE A 326 -18.53 3.07 1.61
CA ILE A 326 -17.46 2.67 2.54
C ILE A 326 -18.00 1.57 3.44
N GLY A 327 -17.18 0.56 3.75
CA GLY A 327 -17.54 -0.44 4.75
C GLY A 327 -16.37 -1.26 5.28
N ALA A 328 -16.66 -2.02 6.33
CA ALA A 328 -15.79 -3.01 6.95
C ALA A 328 -16.61 -4.27 7.27
N ALA A 329 -15.96 -5.42 7.35
CA ALA A 329 -16.56 -6.64 7.93
C ALA A 329 -16.25 -6.81 9.43
N GLY A 330 -15.22 -6.12 9.93
CA GLY A 330 -14.93 -5.92 11.35
C GLY A 330 -15.50 -4.61 11.87
N GLU A 331 -14.76 -3.93 12.75
CA GLU A 331 -15.16 -2.63 13.29
C GLU A 331 -14.95 -1.51 12.25
N PHE A 332 -15.89 -0.56 12.18
CA PHE A 332 -15.76 0.68 11.41
C PHE A 332 -15.75 1.87 12.37
N ALA A 333 -14.60 2.52 12.49
CA ALA A 333 -14.36 3.60 13.44
C ALA A 333 -13.97 4.91 12.72
N ILE A 334 -14.39 6.03 13.29
CA ILE A 334 -14.05 7.38 12.81
C ILE A 334 -13.58 8.18 14.03
N GLU A 335 -12.28 8.44 14.12
CA GLU A 335 -11.66 9.10 15.30
C GLU A 335 -11.12 10.48 14.91
N PRO A 336 -11.97 11.52 15.00
CA PRO A 336 -11.58 12.87 14.62
C PRO A 336 -10.58 13.45 15.63
N ALA A 337 -9.56 14.18 15.15
CA ALA A 337 -8.48 14.71 15.98
C ALA A 337 -8.98 15.54 17.18
N ASP A 338 -8.23 15.56 18.30
CA ASP A 338 -8.63 16.23 19.54
C ASP A 338 -9.25 17.63 19.34
N GLY A 339 -10.40 17.85 19.98
CA GLY A 339 -11.19 19.06 19.80
C GLY A 339 -11.71 19.21 18.37
N SER A 340 -12.38 18.19 17.84
CA SER A 340 -13.03 18.25 16.53
C SER A 340 -14.23 17.34 16.34
N TYR A 341 -14.82 17.41 15.14
CA TYR A 341 -16.03 16.73 14.74
C TYR A 341 -15.82 16.07 13.38
N ALA A 342 -16.36 14.86 13.23
CA ALA A 342 -16.54 14.23 11.94
C ALA A 342 -17.83 14.71 11.27
N GLU A 343 -17.75 15.11 9.99
CA GLU A 343 -18.93 15.26 9.13
C GLU A 343 -19.11 13.97 8.32
N VAL A 344 -20.31 13.39 8.31
CA VAL A 344 -20.67 12.30 7.38
C VAL A 344 -21.91 12.72 6.60
N SER A 345 -21.80 12.76 5.28
CA SER A 345 -22.81 13.29 4.37
C SER A 345 -23.02 12.34 3.20
N ALA A 346 -24.26 11.91 2.98
CA ALA A 346 -24.65 11.17 1.78
C ALA A 346 -25.07 12.10 0.61
N ASP A 347 -25.26 13.40 0.87
CA ASP A 347 -25.61 14.36 -0.17
C ASP A 347 -25.40 15.84 0.24
N GLY A 348 -24.58 16.55 -0.52
CA GLY A 348 -25.01 17.86 -1.04
C GLY A 348 -24.98 19.14 -0.20
N ASN A 349 -24.21 19.31 0.89
CA ASN A 349 -23.80 20.66 1.32
C ASN A 349 -22.46 20.70 2.08
N LYS A 350 -21.65 21.76 1.93
CA LYS A 350 -20.26 21.81 2.42
C LYS A 350 -19.98 22.98 3.39
N SER A 351 -19.28 22.69 4.49
CA SER A 351 -18.53 23.67 5.30
C SER A 351 -17.35 22.96 5.99
N LEU A 352 -16.43 23.71 6.59
CA LEU A 352 -15.15 23.19 7.10
C LEU A 352 -15.32 22.25 8.31
N ALA A 353 -15.13 20.95 8.08
CA ALA A 353 -14.90 19.92 9.10
C ALA A 353 -13.42 19.46 9.07
N LYS A 354 -12.92 18.87 10.15
CA LYS A 354 -11.54 18.34 10.22
C LYS A 354 -11.46 16.90 9.70
N THR A 355 -12.37 16.03 10.12
CA THR A 355 -12.58 14.70 9.50
C THR A 355 -13.90 14.75 8.74
N ARG A 356 -13.91 14.22 7.52
CA ARG A 356 -15.03 14.43 6.60
C ARG A 356 -15.23 13.21 5.71
N ILE A 357 -16.45 12.70 5.64
CA ILE A 357 -16.85 11.58 4.79
C ILE A 357 -18.00 12.02 3.90
N ILE A 358 -17.82 11.87 2.59
CA ILE A 358 -18.84 12.15 1.57
C ILE A 358 -19.16 10.85 0.84
N MET A 359 -20.41 10.42 0.82
CA MET A 359 -20.89 9.38 -0.11
C MET A 359 -21.48 10.06 -1.35
N ASP A 360 -21.23 9.50 -2.53
CA ASP A 360 -21.84 9.90 -3.82
C ASP A 360 -23.11 9.08 -4.15
N GLU A 361 -23.30 7.91 -3.53
CA GLU A 361 -24.50 7.05 -3.65
C GLU A 361 -24.53 6.07 -2.46
N VAL A 362 -25.70 5.45 -2.16
CA VAL A 362 -25.87 4.43 -1.11
C VAL A 362 -26.62 3.23 -1.67
N LYS A 363 -26.00 2.04 -1.68
CA LYS A 363 -26.56 0.77 -2.17
C LYS A 363 -26.92 -0.19 -1.01
N ASP A 364 -28.18 -0.18 -0.59
CA ASP A 364 -28.88 -1.20 0.24
C ASP A 364 -28.31 -1.60 1.63
N ASP A 365 -29.08 -2.44 2.35
CA ASP A 365 -29.13 -2.56 3.82
C ASP A 365 -27.93 -3.23 4.54
N PHE A 366 -26.76 -3.38 3.91
CA PHE A 366 -25.62 -4.11 4.50
C PHE A 366 -24.40 -3.24 4.89
N TYR A 367 -24.52 -1.91 4.79
CA TYR A 367 -23.43 -0.97 5.07
C TYR A 367 -23.80 -0.03 6.24
N TYR A 368 -22.80 0.33 7.05
CA TYR A 368 -23.04 0.84 8.41
C TYR A 368 -23.87 2.13 8.47
N VAL A 369 -24.98 2.07 9.24
CA VAL A 369 -25.72 3.25 9.69
C VAL A 369 -24.82 4.06 10.62
N ILE A 370 -24.37 5.22 10.17
CA ILE A 370 -23.67 6.19 11.02
C ILE A 370 -24.68 6.78 12.01
N HIS A 371 -24.73 6.23 13.22
CA HIS A 371 -25.48 6.87 14.30
C HIS A 371 -24.72 8.12 14.77
N LYS A 372 -25.29 9.29 14.48
CA LYS A 372 -24.81 10.57 15.03
C LYS A 372 -25.09 10.63 16.53
N HIS A 373 -24.05 10.40 17.34
CA HIS A 373 -24.08 10.54 18.79
C HIS A 373 -24.82 11.80 19.23
N THR A 374 -25.97 11.61 19.84
CA THR A 374 -26.77 12.68 20.46
C THR A 374 -26.55 12.60 21.96
N LEU A 375 -25.39 13.10 22.38
CA LEU A 375 -24.97 13.07 23.78
C LEU A 375 -25.90 13.93 24.65
N SER A 376 -26.27 13.39 25.80
CA SER A 376 -27.07 14.07 26.81
C SER A 376 -26.47 13.88 28.20
N TRP A 377 -26.50 14.93 29.02
CA TRP A 377 -26.01 14.86 30.39
C TRP A 377 -27.01 14.15 31.29
N VAL A 378 -26.56 13.05 31.92
CA VAL A 378 -27.31 12.30 32.93
C VAL A 378 -26.66 12.52 34.29
N ILE A 379 -27.48 12.85 35.29
CA ILE A 379 -27.04 13.07 36.67
C ILE A 379 -27.02 11.72 37.39
N ASP A 380 -25.82 11.22 37.68
CA ASP A 380 -25.59 10.02 38.49
C ASP A 380 -25.87 10.27 39.98
N LYS A 381 -25.63 11.50 40.42
CA LYS A 381 -25.85 11.94 41.79
C LYS A 381 -26.20 13.43 41.82
N GLU A 382 -27.36 13.76 42.35
CA GLU A 382 -27.78 15.16 42.56
C GLU A 382 -26.81 15.88 43.53
N PRO A 383 -26.44 17.14 43.26
CA PRO A 383 -25.70 17.96 44.21
C PRO A 383 -26.57 18.30 45.42
N THR A 384 -25.94 18.53 46.56
CA THR A 384 -26.61 18.99 47.79
C THR A 384 -25.88 20.20 48.36
N VAL A 385 -26.40 20.79 49.43
CA VAL A 385 -25.70 21.87 50.16
C VAL A 385 -24.42 21.40 50.87
N ASN A 386 -24.21 20.08 51.03
CA ASN A 386 -23.09 19.49 51.76
C ASN A 386 -22.09 18.75 50.85
N GLU A 387 -22.58 18.13 49.77
CA GLU A 387 -21.83 17.24 48.89
C GLU A 387 -22.02 17.61 47.42
N GLU A 388 -20.94 17.48 46.63
CA GLU A 388 -21.01 17.60 45.17
C GLU A 388 -21.87 16.50 44.55
N GLY A 389 -22.49 16.84 43.42
CA GLY A 389 -23.14 15.91 42.52
C GLY A 389 -22.17 15.35 41.49
N ILE A 390 -22.65 14.43 40.66
CA ILE A 390 -21.89 13.79 39.57
C ILE A 390 -22.83 13.62 38.38
N LYS A 391 -22.30 13.82 37.16
CA LYS A 391 -22.96 13.56 35.90
C LYS A 391 -21.99 12.98 34.87
N HIS A 392 -22.48 12.25 33.89
CA HIS A 392 -21.75 11.88 32.67
C HIS A 392 -22.56 12.25 31.42
N GLU A 393 -21.93 12.21 30.25
CA GLU A 393 -22.65 12.20 28.98
C GLU A 393 -22.90 10.76 28.56
N GLU A 394 -24.16 10.41 28.25
CA GLU A 394 -24.50 9.14 27.57
C GLU A 394 -25.14 9.40 26.21
N CYS A 395 -25.08 8.42 25.32
CA CYS A 395 -25.74 8.49 24.02
C CYS A 395 -27.15 7.91 24.11
N SER A 396 -28.16 8.65 23.63
CA SER A 396 -29.57 8.21 23.66
C SER A 396 -29.92 7.02 22.73
N THR A 397 -28.93 6.37 22.12
CA THR A 397 -29.13 5.37 21.04
C THR A 397 -28.05 4.28 20.98
N CYS A 398 -26.97 4.38 21.75
CA CYS A 398 -25.97 3.33 21.92
C CYS A 398 -25.39 3.36 23.35
N ASP A 399 -24.78 2.27 23.82
CA ASP A 399 -24.34 2.09 25.21
C ASP A 399 -23.10 2.93 25.62
N TYR A 400 -22.77 4.00 24.86
CA TYR A 400 -21.68 4.92 25.17
C TYR A 400 -21.96 5.73 26.45
N LYS A 401 -20.97 5.76 27.34
CA LYS A 401 -20.92 6.59 28.56
C LYS A 401 -19.55 7.25 28.68
N GLY A 402 -19.54 8.57 28.78
CA GLY A 402 -18.33 9.37 29.02
C GLY A 402 -17.89 9.38 30.49
N GLU A 403 -16.82 10.14 30.78
CA GLU A 403 -16.30 10.24 32.14
C GLU A 403 -17.22 11.01 33.10
N ALA A 404 -17.10 10.70 34.39
CA ALA A 404 -17.86 11.30 35.47
C ALA A 404 -17.33 12.70 35.83
N VAL A 405 -18.13 13.73 35.55
CA VAL A 405 -17.84 15.15 35.82
C VAL A 405 -18.60 15.60 37.08
N PRO A 406 -17.95 16.30 38.03
CA PRO A 406 -18.61 16.79 39.24
C PRO A 406 -19.62 17.91 38.95
N ILE A 407 -20.58 18.08 39.86
CA ILE A 407 -21.55 19.18 39.88
C ILE A 407 -21.38 19.94 41.20
N ASP A 408 -21.24 21.27 41.10
CA ASP A 408 -21.09 22.16 42.26
C ASP A 408 -22.24 22.02 43.27
N LYS A 409 -21.92 22.28 44.54
CA LYS A 409 -22.86 22.21 45.65
C LYS A 409 -23.95 23.27 45.54
N LEU A 410 -25.15 22.93 45.97
CA LEU A 410 -26.26 23.88 46.04
C LEU A 410 -25.95 24.98 47.07
N THR A 411 -26.13 26.24 46.70
CA THR A 411 -26.09 27.36 47.64
C THR A 411 -27.30 27.32 48.57
N PRO A 412 -27.14 27.43 49.91
CA PRO A 412 -28.29 27.49 50.81
C PRO A 412 -29.16 28.73 50.58
N ASP A 413 -30.44 28.52 50.23
CA ASP A 413 -31.42 29.61 50.16
C ASP A 413 -31.54 30.31 51.52
N THR A 414 -31.31 31.62 51.52
CA THR A 414 -31.54 32.47 52.69
C THR A 414 -32.97 32.99 52.63
N PRO A 415 -33.81 32.80 53.67
CA PRO A 415 -35.16 33.36 53.68
C PRO A 415 -35.13 34.88 53.56
N SER A 416 -35.95 35.44 52.66
CA SER A 416 -36.20 36.87 52.58
C SER A 416 -37.31 37.26 53.56
N ASP A 417 -37.06 38.30 54.35
CA ASP A 417 -38.05 38.86 55.28
C ASP A 417 -39.19 39.55 54.51
N ASP A 418 -40.42 39.34 54.97
CA ASP A 418 -41.64 39.79 54.31
C ASP A 418 -42.21 41.08 54.95
N LYS A 419 -43.09 41.77 54.19
CA LYS A 419 -44.12 42.75 54.64
C LYS A 419 -43.70 44.24 54.86
N PRO A 420 -44.55 45.23 54.50
CA PRO A 420 -45.52 45.32 53.39
C PRO A 420 -45.46 46.65 52.59
N SER A 421 -46.25 46.73 51.52
CA SER A 421 -47.00 47.95 51.16
C SER A 421 -48.31 47.59 50.46
N ASP A 422 -49.37 48.38 50.71
CA ASP A 422 -50.72 48.15 50.19
C ASP A 422 -50.88 48.55 48.71
N ASP A 423 -51.77 47.89 47.95
CA ASP A 423 -52.75 48.59 47.09
C ASP A 423 -53.86 47.68 46.50
N LYS A 424 -54.97 48.30 46.07
CA LYS A 424 -56.16 47.68 45.42
C LYS A 424 -57.02 48.83 44.81
N PRO A 425 -57.73 48.73 43.64
CA PRO A 425 -58.08 47.54 42.86
C PRO A 425 -57.97 47.65 41.32
N SER A 426 -58.64 46.71 40.64
CA SER A 426 -59.21 46.72 39.27
C SER A 426 -58.26 46.53 38.09
N ASP A 427 -58.59 45.72 37.06
CA ASP A 427 -59.61 44.66 36.89
C ASP A 427 -59.10 43.73 35.73
N ASP A 428 -59.78 42.83 35.01
CA ASP A 428 -61.19 42.54 34.71
C ASP A 428 -61.39 41.03 34.35
N LYS A 429 -62.44 40.67 33.61
CA LYS A 429 -62.95 39.31 33.42
C LYS A 429 -62.37 38.46 32.26
N PRO A 430 -62.52 37.12 32.30
CA PRO A 430 -62.03 36.16 31.31
C PRO A 430 -63.08 35.74 30.25
N SER A 431 -62.65 34.91 29.30
CA SER A 431 -63.50 34.03 28.48
C SER A 431 -62.86 32.64 28.30
N ASP A 432 -63.70 31.61 28.17
CA ASP A 432 -63.35 30.19 28.13
C ASP A 432 -63.00 29.67 26.71
N ASP A 433 -62.38 28.49 26.61
CA ASP A 433 -63.01 27.31 25.97
C ASP A 433 -62.09 26.06 25.91
N ILE A 434 -62.60 24.90 26.38
CA ILE A 434 -62.10 23.54 26.07
C ILE A 434 -63.28 22.55 26.04
N PRO A 435 -63.51 21.86 24.92
CA PRO A 435 -64.18 20.55 24.87
C PRO A 435 -63.28 19.43 24.28
N PRO A 436 -63.62 18.14 24.45
CA PRO A 436 -62.60 17.18 24.94
C PRO A 436 -62.33 15.96 24.04
N ALA A 437 -61.41 15.08 24.49
CA ALA A 437 -61.07 13.81 23.85
C ALA A 437 -61.81 12.60 24.43
N THR A 438 -62.16 11.63 23.57
CA THR A 438 -62.56 10.25 23.93
C THR A 438 -62.26 9.29 22.77
N GLY A 439 -61.67 8.11 23.01
CA GLY A 439 -61.45 7.13 21.92
C GLY A 439 -60.60 5.90 22.23
N ASN A 440 -61.08 4.99 23.08
CA ASN A 440 -60.62 3.58 23.07
C ASN A 440 -61.21 2.87 21.81
N ASN A 441 -60.83 1.68 21.35
CA ASN A 441 -60.21 0.53 22.02
C ASN A 441 -59.46 -0.40 20.98
N PRO A 442 -59.23 -1.73 21.15
CA PRO A 442 -57.88 -2.29 20.99
C PRO A 442 -57.66 -3.17 19.73
N GLY A 443 -56.39 -3.46 19.43
CA GLY A 443 -55.97 -4.55 18.54
C GLY A 443 -55.26 -5.66 19.32
N THR A 444 -55.62 -6.93 19.09
CA THR A 444 -55.22 -8.05 19.97
C THR A 444 -54.77 -9.29 19.18
N VAL A 445 -53.89 -10.09 19.80
CA VAL A 445 -53.51 -11.48 19.48
C VAL A 445 -52.46 -11.71 18.37
N ILE A 446 -51.46 -12.50 18.76
CA ILE A 446 -50.34 -13.06 17.99
C ILE A 446 -50.75 -14.44 17.43
N TRP A 447 -50.20 -14.89 16.30
CA TRP A 447 -49.75 -16.29 16.11
C TRP A 447 -48.64 -16.42 15.05
N ILE A 448 -47.84 -17.48 15.17
CA ILE A 448 -46.66 -17.81 14.34
C ILE A 448 -46.93 -19.14 13.59
N ALA A 449 -46.13 -19.41 12.54
CA ALA A 449 -45.87 -20.70 11.85
C ALA A 449 -46.65 -20.96 10.54
N ALA A 450 -46.12 -21.68 9.52
CA ALA A 450 -44.73 -22.05 9.15
C ALA A 450 -44.75 -22.80 7.77
N ILE A 451 -43.60 -23.36 7.35
CA ILE A 451 -43.40 -24.43 6.32
C ILE A 451 -43.40 -23.96 4.84
N ALA A 452 -42.58 -24.47 3.90
CA ALA A 452 -41.21 -25.06 3.88
C ALA A 452 -40.83 -25.42 2.40
N VAL A 453 -39.60 -25.94 2.16
CA VAL A 453 -39.13 -26.66 0.94
C VAL A 453 -38.90 -25.74 -0.30
N CYS A 454 -37.83 -25.82 -1.12
CA CYS A 454 -36.62 -26.68 -1.25
C CYS A 454 -35.42 -25.77 -1.66
N GLY A 455 -34.14 -26.18 -1.76
CA GLY A 455 -33.48 -27.48 -1.63
C GLY A 455 -31.95 -27.32 -1.83
N ALA A 456 -31.13 -28.34 -1.57
CA ALA A 456 -29.67 -28.17 -1.42
C ALA A 456 -28.81 -28.61 -2.62
N ALA A 457 -27.89 -27.73 -3.04
CA ALA A 457 -26.63 -27.95 -3.77
C ALA A 457 -25.81 -26.62 -3.69
N VAL A 458 -24.48 -26.54 -3.69
CA VAL A 458 -23.40 -27.51 -3.99
C VAL A 458 -22.35 -27.48 -2.87
N THR A 459 -21.65 -28.60 -2.64
CA THR A 459 -20.54 -28.71 -1.68
C THR A 459 -19.17 -28.86 -2.34
N ILE A 460 -18.20 -28.05 -1.89
CA ILE A 460 -16.75 -28.37 -1.77
C ILE A 460 -16.00 -28.84 -3.04
N THR A 461 -15.06 -28.01 -3.53
CA THR A 461 -13.93 -28.48 -4.36
C THR A 461 -12.60 -27.76 -4.03
N SER A 462 -12.25 -27.68 -2.75
CA SER A 462 -10.94 -27.15 -2.30
C SER A 462 -10.18 -28.19 -1.48
N ALA A 463 -9.38 -29.04 -2.15
CA ALA A 463 -8.50 -29.99 -1.47
C ALA A 463 -7.28 -30.41 -2.32
N CYS A 464 -6.10 -29.96 -1.89
CA CYS A 464 -4.84 -30.70 -1.91
C CYS A 464 -4.40 -31.41 -3.21
N ARG A 465 -3.62 -30.70 -4.05
CA ARG A 465 -2.70 -31.33 -5.01
C ARG A 465 -1.23 -31.05 -4.68
N TYR A 466 -0.77 -31.54 -3.51
CA TYR A 466 0.64 -31.47 -3.14
C TYR A 466 1.13 -32.69 -2.34
N LYS A 467 1.74 -33.66 -3.04
CA LYS A 467 2.82 -34.51 -2.47
C LYS A 467 3.51 -35.39 -3.51
N LYS A 468 4.84 -35.20 -3.60
CA LYS A 468 5.89 -36.18 -3.91
C LYS A 468 5.66 -37.11 -5.11
N GLU A 469 6.40 -36.82 -6.18
CA GLU A 469 7.17 -37.87 -6.85
C GLU A 469 8.60 -37.87 -6.29
N ASN A 470 9.18 -39.05 -6.12
CA ASN A 470 10.56 -39.24 -5.67
C ASN A 470 10.98 -40.69 -6.00
N ARG A 471 11.40 -40.95 -7.24
CA ARG A 471 11.83 -42.28 -7.68
C ARG A 471 12.75 -42.25 -8.90
#